data_AF-A0A831WQ16-F1
#
_entry.id   AF-A0A831WQ16-F1
#
_cell.length_a   1.000
_cell.length_b   1.000
_cell.length_c   1.000
_cell.angle_alpha   90.00
_cell.angle_beta   90.00
_cell.angle_gamma   90.00
#
_symmetry.space_group_name_H-M   'P 1'
#
loop_
_entity.id
_entity.type
_entity.pdbx_description
1 polymer ?
#
loop_
_entity_poly.entity_id
_entity_poly.type
_entity_poly.pdbx_seq_one_letter_code
_entity_poly.pdbx_strand_id
1 'polypeptide(L)'
;MDEYEQLQRLRELWSRAIMTWGQIFIPLGAAIIAFFVTQLLDFANRGWATPFLFIGWTLFSLCMIYWRWIVHQIDRQIVGMYPRMLELEKERKMETQAAYYYRNLNKKSIKYLANKLEIPFEELKNKDFREFKRKVAQKGDNPYDFLLDVWDKFLYDSVTSRGHSFQDWVVGILIVVLLITIIVGSKLGWFSYVS
;
A
#
# COMPACT_ATOMS: atom_id res chain seq x y z
N MET A 1 -22.88 0.29 20.60
CA MET A 1 -22.36 -0.18 19.30
C MET A 1 -21.13 -1.02 19.62
N ASP A 2 -21.05 -2.20 19.05
CA ASP A 2 -20.02 -3.17 19.40
C ASP A 2 -18.63 -2.73 18.90
N GLU A 3 -17.61 -2.76 19.77
CA GLU A 3 -16.24 -2.34 19.44
C GLU A 3 -15.69 -3.10 18.21
N TYR A 4 -16.05 -4.38 18.09
CA TYR A 4 -15.66 -5.19 16.94
C TYR A 4 -16.27 -4.69 15.63
N GLU A 5 -17.56 -4.32 15.63
CA GLU A 5 -18.22 -3.73 14.47
C GLU A 5 -17.63 -2.36 14.11
N GLN A 6 -17.26 -1.55 15.10
CA GLN A 6 -16.63 -0.26 14.87
C GLN A 6 -15.28 -0.42 14.17
N LEU A 7 -14.43 -1.34 14.64
CA LEU A 7 -13.14 -1.63 14.02
C LEU A 7 -13.29 -2.20 12.61
N GLN A 8 -14.27 -3.08 12.37
CA GLN A 8 -14.55 -3.57 11.02
C GLN A 8 -15.01 -2.45 10.08
N ARG A 9 -15.96 -1.61 10.51
CA ARG A 9 -16.42 -0.46 9.72
C ARG A 9 -15.28 0.49 9.42
N LEU A 10 -14.41 0.75 10.39
CA LEU A 10 -13.25 1.61 10.23
C LEU A 10 -12.28 1.02 9.17
N ARG A 11 -11.98 -0.28 9.26
CA ARG A 11 -11.17 -0.99 8.25
C ARG A 11 -11.77 -0.91 6.85
N GLU A 12 -13.09 -1.09 6.73
CA GLU A 12 -13.79 -0.98 5.44
C GLU A 12 -13.77 0.43 4.88
N LEU A 13 -13.95 1.45 5.71
CA LEU A 13 -13.87 2.86 5.33
C LEU A 13 -12.46 3.19 4.82
N TRP A 14 -11.43 2.76 5.55
CA TRP A 14 -10.04 2.97 5.16
C TRP A 14 -9.66 2.21 3.89
N SER A 15 -10.13 0.97 3.74
CA SER A 15 -9.90 0.20 2.52
C SER A 15 -10.59 0.83 1.30
N ARG A 16 -11.82 1.33 1.49
CA ARG A 16 -12.52 2.12 0.46
C ARG A 16 -11.79 3.41 0.14
N ALA A 17 -11.33 4.15 1.15
CA ALA A 17 -10.55 5.37 0.94
C ALA A 17 -9.34 5.10 0.06
N ILE A 18 -8.55 4.05 0.32
CA ILE A 18 -7.41 3.65 -0.53
C ILE A 18 -7.85 3.43 -1.98
N MET A 19 -8.94 2.71 -2.22
CA MET A 19 -9.44 2.44 -3.57
C MET A 19 -9.96 3.72 -4.27
N THR A 20 -10.74 4.55 -3.56
CA THR A 20 -11.27 5.82 -4.06
C THR A 20 -10.15 6.79 -4.43
N TRP A 21 -9.09 6.84 -3.62
CA TRP A 21 -7.93 7.67 -3.93
C TRP A 21 -7.24 7.23 -5.23
N GLY A 22 -7.13 5.92 -5.50
CA GLY A 22 -6.64 5.43 -6.79
C GLY A 22 -7.52 5.83 -7.97
N GLN A 23 -8.85 5.81 -7.78
CA GLN A 23 -9.83 6.22 -8.79
C GLN A 23 -9.85 7.73 -9.08
N ILE A 24 -9.43 8.57 -8.12
CA ILE A 24 -9.38 10.03 -8.29
C ILE A 24 -8.03 10.48 -8.85
N PHE A 25 -6.92 9.95 -8.35
CA PHE A 25 -5.59 10.42 -8.75
C PHE A 25 -5.17 9.99 -10.15
N ILE A 26 -5.60 8.83 -10.64
CA ILE A 26 -5.30 8.41 -12.02
C ILE A 26 -5.93 9.36 -13.04
N PRO A 27 -7.25 9.67 -12.98
CA PRO A 27 -7.86 10.68 -13.84
C PRO A 27 -7.32 12.09 -13.61
N LEU A 28 -7.04 12.49 -12.36
CA LEU A 28 -6.48 13.81 -12.06
C LEU A 28 -5.09 13.97 -12.69
N GLY A 29 -4.23 12.95 -12.55
CA GLY A 29 -2.92 12.93 -13.20
C GLY A 29 -3.04 13.01 -14.73
N ALA A 30 -3.97 12.26 -15.33
CA ALA A 30 -4.25 12.33 -16.76
C ALA A 30 -4.78 13.71 -17.19
N ALA A 31 -5.65 14.35 -16.39
CA ALA A 31 -6.19 15.68 -16.65
C ALA A 31 -5.11 16.76 -16.54
N ILE A 32 -4.22 16.66 -15.55
CA ILE A 32 -3.03 17.52 -15.41
C ILE A 32 -2.19 17.39 -16.68
N ILE A 33 -1.80 16.18 -17.07
CA ILE A 33 -1.01 15.94 -18.28
C ILE A 33 -1.72 16.49 -19.53
N ALA A 34 -3.01 16.22 -19.71
CA ALA A 34 -3.79 16.71 -20.85
C ALA A 34 -3.86 18.24 -20.89
N PHE A 35 -4.03 18.90 -19.75
CA PHE A 35 -3.99 20.36 -19.65
C PHE A 35 -2.63 20.92 -20.09
N PHE A 36 -1.53 20.31 -19.63
CA PHE A 36 -0.18 20.74 -20.03
C PHE A 36 0.09 20.51 -21.52
N VAL A 37 -0.37 19.39 -22.10
CA VAL A 37 -0.25 19.10 -23.53
C VAL A 37 -1.07 20.09 -24.38
N THR A 38 -2.29 20.40 -23.97
CA THR A 38 -3.19 21.30 -24.72
C THR A 38 -2.72 22.75 -24.72
N GLN A 39 -2.15 23.22 -23.61
CA GLN A 39 -1.63 24.60 -23.50
C GLN A 39 -0.20 24.74 -24.07
N LEU A 40 0.47 23.64 -24.39
CA LEU A 40 1.89 23.61 -24.77
C LEU A 40 2.20 24.52 -25.96
N LEU A 41 1.35 24.56 -26.98
CA LEU A 41 1.54 25.37 -28.18
C LEU A 41 1.48 26.87 -27.88
N ASP A 42 0.53 27.31 -27.07
CA ASP A 42 0.41 28.72 -26.67
C ASP A 42 1.60 29.18 -25.84
N PHE A 43 2.10 28.32 -24.94
CA PHE A 43 3.31 28.62 -24.17
C PHE A 43 4.59 28.52 -25.00
N ALA A 44 4.64 27.65 -26.01
CA ALA A 44 5.75 27.57 -26.96
C ALA A 44 5.86 28.86 -27.78
N ASN A 45 4.73 29.39 -28.25
CA ASN A 45 4.66 30.67 -28.96
C ASN A 45 5.14 31.86 -28.11
N ARG A 46 5.01 31.77 -26.78
CA ARG A 46 5.49 32.79 -25.85
C ARG A 46 6.95 32.59 -25.42
N GLY A 47 7.57 31.45 -25.74
CA GLY A 47 8.91 31.08 -25.27
C GLY A 47 8.96 30.49 -23.85
N TRP A 48 7.81 30.10 -23.28
CA TRP A 48 7.68 29.60 -21.91
C TRP A 48 7.37 28.10 -21.82
N ALA A 49 7.36 27.36 -22.94
CA ALA A 49 6.97 25.94 -22.95
C ALA A 49 7.81 25.07 -21.99
N THR A 50 9.13 25.21 -22.03
CA THR A 50 10.05 24.43 -21.18
C THR A 50 9.83 24.69 -19.68
N PRO A 51 9.90 25.93 -19.16
CA PRO A 51 9.65 26.18 -17.73
C PRO A 51 8.23 25.78 -17.30
N PHE A 52 7.23 25.95 -18.18
CA PHE A 52 5.85 25.55 -17.92
C PHE A 52 5.70 24.03 -17.74
N LEU A 53 6.35 23.22 -18.59
CA LEU A 53 6.37 21.76 -18.47
C LEU A 53 7.07 21.27 -17.19
N PHE A 54 8.15 21.94 -16.76
CA PHE A 54 8.82 21.61 -15.49
C PHE A 54 7.94 21.91 -14.27
N ILE A 55 7.16 23.00 -14.29
CA ILE A 55 6.18 23.31 -13.24
C ILE A 55 5.11 22.22 -13.20
N GLY A 56 4.58 21.82 -14.37
CA GLY A 56 3.60 20.73 -14.46
C GLY A 56 4.11 19.39 -13.95
N TRP A 57 5.35 19.03 -14.31
CA TRP A 57 6.02 17.86 -13.77
C TRP A 57 6.19 17.90 -12.25
N THR A 58 6.55 19.07 -11.70
CA THR A 58 6.71 19.26 -10.25
C THR A 58 5.38 19.04 -9.53
N LEU A 59 4.30 19.65 -10.03
CA LEU A 59 2.95 19.48 -9.47
C LEU A 59 2.49 18.03 -9.55
N PHE A 60 2.67 17.38 -10.70
CA PHE A 60 2.36 15.95 -10.87
C PHE A 60 3.11 15.08 -9.86
N SER A 61 4.42 15.32 -9.70
CA SER A 61 5.26 14.56 -8.78
C SER A 61 4.83 14.74 -7.32
N LEU A 62 4.55 15.97 -6.90
CA LEU A 62 4.05 16.26 -5.55
C LEU A 62 2.72 15.56 -5.27
N CYS A 63 1.78 15.58 -6.23
CA CYS A 63 0.51 14.86 -6.13
C CYS A 63 0.71 13.36 -5.93
N MET A 64 1.58 12.74 -6.73
CA MET A 64 1.86 11.30 -6.65
C MET A 64 2.54 10.91 -5.33
N ILE A 65 3.50 11.71 -4.85
CA ILE A 65 4.17 11.50 -3.56
C ILE A 65 3.18 11.64 -2.41
N TYR A 66 2.36 12.69 -2.42
CA TYR A 66 1.34 12.93 -1.39
C TYR A 66 0.32 11.80 -1.32
N TRP A 67 -0.20 11.37 -2.47
CA TRP A 67 -1.10 10.21 -2.56
C TRP A 67 -0.47 8.98 -1.91
N ARG A 68 0.78 8.68 -2.28
CA ARG A 68 1.46 7.49 -1.79
C ARG A 68 1.68 7.53 -0.28
N TRP A 69 2.05 8.70 0.24
CA TRP A 69 2.21 8.94 1.66
C TRP A 69 0.90 8.71 2.43
N ILE A 70 -0.23 9.25 1.96
CA ILE A 70 -1.54 9.03 2.58
C ILE A 70 -1.93 7.55 2.58
N VAL A 71 -1.79 6.86 1.44
CA VAL A 71 -2.09 5.43 1.33
C VAL A 71 -1.23 4.61 2.32
N HIS A 72 0.04 4.95 2.48
CA HIS A 72 0.92 4.29 3.44
C HIS A 72 0.47 4.51 4.89
N GLN A 73 0.08 5.73 5.26
CA GLN A 73 -0.43 6.04 6.60
C GLN A 73 -1.72 5.27 6.91
N ILE A 74 -2.66 5.23 5.97
CA ILE A 74 -3.92 4.51 6.13
C ILE A 74 -3.67 3.02 6.28
N ASP A 75 -2.80 2.42 5.46
CA ASP A 75 -2.48 1.00 5.57
C ASP A 75 -1.82 0.67 6.91
N ARG A 76 -0.92 1.54 7.40
CA ARG A 76 -0.32 1.42 8.73
C ARG A 76 -1.38 1.46 9.84
N GLN A 77 -2.38 2.32 9.73
CA GLN A 77 -3.50 2.36 10.69
C GLN A 77 -4.32 1.08 10.66
N ILE A 78 -4.66 0.56 9.47
CA ILE A 78 -5.37 -0.73 9.33
C ILE A 78 -4.57 -1.85 10.01
N VAL A 79 -3.26 -1.91 9.75
CA VAL A 79 -2.37 -2.91 10.34
C VAL A 79 -2.30 -2.76 11.87
N GLY A 80 -2.30 -1.52 12.38
CA GLY A 80 -2.37 -1.22 13.80
C GLY A 80 -3.64 -1.70 14.52
N MET A 81 -4.71 -2.05 13.79
CA MET A 81 -5.95 -2.57 14.39
C MET A 81 -5.90 -4.07 14.66
N TYR A 82 -4.98 -4.82 14.04
CA TYR A 82 -4.89 -6.27 14.21
C TYR A 82 -4.77 -6.75 15.65
N PRO A 83 -3.90 -6.22 16.53
CA PRO A 83 -3.79 -6.72 17.90
C PRO A 83 -5.14 -6.67 18.63
N ARG A 84 -5.85 -5.53 18.56
CA ARG A 84 -7.15 -5.39 19.22
C ARG A 84 -8.22 -6.29 18.58
N MET A 85 -8.20 -6.43 17.26
CA MET A 85 -9.10 -7.36 16.57
C MET A 85 -8.84 -8.82 16.98
N LEU A 86 -7.58 -9.23 17.18
CA LEU A 86 -7.22 -10.58 17.63
C LEU A 86 -7.70 -10.85 19.06
N GLU A 87 -7.58 -9.87 19.96
CA GLU A 87 -8.11 -9.97 21.34
C GLU A 87 -9.64 -10.16 21.33
N LEU A 88 -10.36 -9.32 20.58
CA LEU A 88 -11.82 -9.41 20.49
C LEU A 88 -12.27 -10.72 19.84
N GLU A 89 -11.55 -11.20 18.82
CA GLU A 89 -11.83 -12.51 18.20
C GLU A 89 -11.55 -13.69 19.12
N LYS A 90 -10.51 -13.60 19.98
CA LYS A 90 -10.22 -14.57 21.03
C LYS A 90 -11.40 -14.68 22.02
N GLU A 91 -11.94 -13.55 22.47
CA GLU A 91 -13.10 -13.51 23.38
C GLU A 91 -14.37 -14.08 22.73
N ARG A 92 -14.57 -13.81 21.44
CA ARG A 92 -15.79 -14.18 20.69
C ARG A 92 -15.73 -15.52 19.99
N LYS A 93 -14.57 -16.18 19.99
CA LYS A 93 -14.29 -17.41 19.24
C LYS A 93 -14.53 -17.26 17.73
N MET A 94 -14.23 -16.09 17.17
CA MET A 94 -14.30 -15.79 15.74
C MET A 94 -12.92 -15.90 15.09
N GLU A 95 -12.85 -16.22 13.80
CA GLU A 95 -11.56 -16.53 13.14
C GLU A 95 -11.25 -15.63 11.93
N THR A 96 -12.10 -14.64 11.63
CA THR A 96 -12.06 -13.91 10.36
C THR A 96 -10.81 -13.04 10.24
N GLN A 97 -10.52 -12.24 11.26
CA GLN A 97 -9.37 -11.34 11.32
C GLN A 97 -8.08 -12.11 11.60
N ALA A 98 -8.12 -13.12 12.45
CA ALA A 98 -6.98 -14.00 12.73
C ALA A 98 -6.53 -14.78 11.49
N ALA A 99 -7.47 -15.36 10.73
CA ALA A 99 -7.15 -16.02 9.47
C ALA A 99 -6.60 -15.04 8.44
N TYR A 100 -7.20 -13.84 8.34
CA TYR A 100 -6.72 -12.80 7.44
C TYR A 100 -5.30 -12.34 7.81
N TYR A 101 -5.04 -12.07 9.09
CA TYR A 101 -3.74 -11.64 9.59
C TYR A 101 -2.68 -12.71 9.33
N TYR A 102 -2.95 -13.96 9.71
CA TYR A 102 -2.06 -15.10 9.47
C TYR A 102 -1.71 -15.26 7.98
N ARG A 103 -2.72 -15.19 7.10
CA ARG A 103 -2.51 -15.29 5.64
C ARG A 103 -1.61 -14.17 5.10
N ASN A 104 -1.66 -12.99 5.69
CA ASN A 104 -0.88 -11.85 5.25
C ASN A 104 0.48 -11.69 5.95
N LEU A 105 0.81 -12.55 6.91
CA LEU A 105 2.14 -12.56 7.52
C LEU A 105 3.24 -12.68 6.46
N ASN A 106 4.32 -11.93 6.67
CA ASN A 106 5.49 -12.02 5.82
C ASN A 106 6.34 -13.27 6.18
N LYS A 107 7.34 -13.55 5.34
CA LYS A 107 8.20 -14.73 5.51
C LYS A 107 8.95 -14.75 6.85
N LYS A 108 9.35 -13.59 7.36
CA LYS A 108 10.10 -13.46 8.63
C LYS A 108 9.19 -13.84 9.81
N SER A 109 7.97 -13.32 9.82
CA SER A 109 6.94 -13.62 10.82
C SER A 109 6.53 -15.10 10.82
N ILE A 110 6.33 -15.69 9.63
CA ILE A 110 6.00 -17.12 9.52
C ILE A 110 7.17 -17.98 9.99
N LYS A 111 8.42 -17.62 9.68
CA LYS A 111 9.60 -18.32 10.18
C LYS A 111 9.69 -18.23 11.71
N TYR A 112 9.36 -17.08 12.29
CA TYR A 112 9.30 -16.94 13.74
C TYR A 112 8.21 -17.82 14.36
N LEU A 113 7.01 -17.87 13.79
CA LEU A 113 5.93 -18.78 14.23
C LEU A 113 6.36 -20.24 14.15
N ALA A 114 6.95 -20.66 13.03
CA ALA A 114 7.43 -22.03 12.85
C ALA A 114 8.46 -22.41 13.93
N ASN A 115 9.43 -21.52 14.19
CA ASN A 115 10.42 -21.72 15.24
C ASN A 115 9.77 -21.79 16.64
N LYS A 116 8.82 -20.91 16.95
CA LYS A 116 8.13 -20.89 18.26
C LYS A 116 7.27 -22.14 18.46
N LEU A 117 6.67 -22.64 17.38
CA LEU A 117 5.92 -23.89 17.35
C LEU A 117 6.82 -25.12 17.22
N GLU A 118 8.13 -24.97 17.08
CA GLU A 118 9.10 -26.06 16.89
C GLU A 118 8.72 -27.01 15.73
N ILE A 119 8.15 -26.44 14.67
CA ILE A 119 7.77 -27.18 13.46
C ILE A 119 8.57 -26.68 12.25
N PRO A 120 8.78 -27.52 11.23
CA PRO A 120 9.39 -27.11 9.98
C PRO A 120 8.70 -25.88 9.36
N PHE A 121 9.47 -24.96 8.77
CA PHE A 121 8.89 -23.78 8.13
C PHE A 121 7.91 -24.12 6.99
N GLU A 122 8.21 -25.17 6.22
CA GLU A 122 7.38 -25.60 5.07
C GLU A 122 5.96 -26.00 5.50
N GLU A 123 5.80 -26.42 6.75
CA GLU A 123 4.52 -26.81 7.34
C GLU A 123 3.57 -25.63 7.63
N LEU A 124 4.06 -24.40 7.64
CA LEU A 124 3.24 -23.19 7.78
C LEU A 124 3.17 -22.37 6.48
N LYS A 125 3.91 -22.76 5.44
CA LYS A 125 4.05 -22.01 4.19
C LYS A 125 2.76 -21.95 3.38
N ASN A 126 1.86 -22.92 3.55
CA ASN A 126 0.57 -22.96 2.84
C ASN A 126 -0.41 -21.88 3.32
N LYS A 127 -0.09 -21.16 4.41
CA LYS A 127 -0.89 -20.04 4.95
C LYS A 127 -2.35 -20.42 5.24
N ASP A 128 -2.64 -21.71 5.47
CA ASP A 128 -3.94 -22.18 5.93
C ASP A 128 -4.06 -21.99 7.44
N PHE A 129 -4.99 -21.13 7.85
CA PHE A 129 -5.24 -20.83 9.25
C PHE A 129 -5.82 -22.03 10.02
N ARG A 130 -6.63 -22.89 9.37
CA ARG A 130 -7.20 -24.08 10.03
C ARG A 130 -6.11 -25.08 10.38
N GLU A 131 -5.16 -25.26 9.48
CA GLU A 131 -4.00 -26.12 9.71
C GLU A 131 -3.14 -25.57 10.84
N PHE A 132 -2.85 -24.27 10.82
CA PHE A 132 -2.13 -23.58 11.90
C PHE A 132 -2.83 -23.76 13.26
N LYS A 133 -4.13 -23.47 13.34
CA LYS A 133 -4.92 -23.64 14.55
C LYS A 133 -4.85 -25.07 15.10
N ARG A 134 -4.92 -26.08 14.22
CA ARG A 134 -4.81 -27.49 14.63
C ARG A 134 -3.44 -27.79 15.24
N LYS A 135 -2.36 -27.28 14.64
CA LYS A 135 -0.98 -27.48 15.15
C LYS A 135 -0.75 -26.80 16.50
N VAL A 136 -1.27 -25.58 16.66
CA VAL A 136 -1.21 -24.86 17.94
C VAL A 136 -2.01 -25.59 19.02
N ALA A 137 -3.22 -26.05 18.67
CA ALA A 137 -4.08 -26.78 19.60
C ALA A 137 -3.47 -28.11 20.07
N GLN A 138 -2.68 -28.79 19.24
CA GLN A 138 -1.95 -30.01 19.63
C GLN A 138 -0.92 -29.76 20.74
N LYS A 139 -0.42 -28.52 20.86
CA LYS A 139 0.48 -28.11 21.96
C LYS A 139 -0.27 -27.62 23.21
N GLY A 140 -1.61 -27.57 23.17
CA GLY A 140 -2.42 -27.06 24.27
C GLY A 140 -2.49 -25.52 24.33
N ASP A 141 -1.95 -24.84 23.33
CA ASP A 141 -1.87 -23.38 23.30
C ASP A 141 -3.01 -22.74 22.49
N ASN A 142 -3.07 -21.41 22.53
CA ASN A 142 -4.06 -20.61 21.82
C ASN A 142 -3.46 -19.95 20.56
N PRO A 143 -4.04 -20.14 19.34
CA PRO A 143 -3.53 -19.54 18.11
C PRO A 143 -3.53 -18.01 18.12
N TYR A 144 -4.45 -17.35 18.84
CA TYR A 144 -4.47 -15.89 18.93
C TYR A 144 -3.24 -15.36 19.67
N ASP A 145 -2.78 -16.07 20.70
CA ASP A 145 -1.62 -15.65 21.50
C ASP A 145 -0.32 -15.73 20.70
N PHE A 146 -0.19 -16.73 19.82
CA PHE A 146 0.92 -16.79 18.86
C PHE A 146 0.88 -15.63 17.85
N LEU A 147 -0.30 -15.23 17.39
CA LEU A 147 -0.44 -14.11 16.45
C LEU A 147 -0.19 -12.75 17.13
N LEU A 148 -0.62 -12.59 18.39
CA LEU A 148 -0.32 -11.42 19.21
C LEU A 148 1.19 -11.32 19.48
N ASP A 149 1.86 -12.42 19.79
CA ASP A 149 3.30 -12.44 19.99
C ASP A 149 4.10 -12.09 18.72
N VAL A 150 3.62 -12.52 17.54
CA VAL A 150 4.15 -12.05 16.25
C VAL A 150 4.01 -10.53 16.11
N TRP A 151 2.87 -9.97 16.53
CA TRP A 151 2.66 -8.54 16.54
C TRP A 151 3.63 -7.84 17.51
N ASP A 152 3.78 -8.32 18.74
CA ASP A 152 4.68 -7.69 19.72
C ASP A 152 6.14 -7.69 19.25
N LYS A 153 6.54 -8.73 18.50
CA LYS A 153 7.90 -8.85 17.98
C LYS A 153 8.18 -8.00 16.75
N PHE A 154 7.24 -7.93 15.80
CA PHE A 154 7.50 -7.32 14.48
C PHE A 154 6.64 -6.08 14.20
N LEU A 155 5.63 -5.80 15.01
CA LEU A 155 4.69 -4.68 14.87
C LEU A 155 4.16 -4.60 13.43
N TYR A 156 4.23 -3.41 12.83
CA TYR A 156 3.81 -3.14 11.45
C TYR A 156 4.57 -3.97 10.41
N ASP A 157 5.78 -4.41 10.73
CA ASP A 157 6.60 -5.25 9.85
C ASP A 157 6.22 -6.74 9.95
N SER A 158 5.14 -7.11 10.65
CA SER A 158 4.69 -8.50 10.74
C SER A 158 4.04 -8.99 9.44
N VAL A 159 3.41 -8.09 8.69
CA VAL A 159 2.64 -8.39 7.47
C VAL A 159 3.42 -8.09 6.19
N THR A 160 3.02 -8.74 5.11
CA THR A 160 3.55 -8.45 3.77
C THR A 160 2.91 -7.16 3.29
N SER A 161 3.71 -6.16 2.91
CA SER A 161 3.21 -4.93 2.30
C SER A 161 2.31 -5.30 1.11
N ARG A 162 1.08 -4.77 1.02
CA ARG A 162 0.05 -5.12 0.03
C ARG A 162 0.38 -4.67 -1.41
N GLY A 163 1.52 -5.10 -1.96
CA GLY A 163 1.99 -4.65 -3.28
C GLY A 163 2.51 -3.21 -3.30
N HIS A 164 2.68 -2.60 -2.11
CA HIS A 164 3.21 -1.24 -1.92
C HIS A 164 4.52 -1.00 -2.67
N SER A 165 5.47 -1.94 -2.59
CA SER A 165 6.74 -1.83 -3.32
C SER A 165 6.55 -1.74 -4.83
N PHE A 166 5.65 -2.54 -5.43
CA PHE A 166 5.37 -2.45 -6.86
C PHE A 166 4.75 -1.11 -7.23
N GLN A 167 3.82 -0.61 -6.41
CA GLN A 167 3.21 0.71 -6.61
C GLN A 167 4.26 1.83 -6.48
N ASP A 168 5.14 1.77 -5.48
CA ASP A 168 6.26 2.70 -5.31
C ASP A 168 7.15 2.76 -6.56
N TRP A 169 7.49 1.58 -7.11
CA TRP A 169 8.26 1.46 -8.34
C TRP A 169 7.52 2.07 -9.54
N VAL A 170 6.23 1.76 -9.72
CA VAL A 170 5.42 2.32 -10.81
C VAL A 170 5.34 3.83 -10.72
N VAL A 171 5.09 4.40 -9.53
CA VAL A 171 5.07 5.85 -9.31
C VAL A 171 6.43 6.47 -9.66
N GLY A 172 7.52 5.89 -9.17
CA GLY A 172 8.87 6.36 -9.48
C GLY A 172 9.17 6.35 -10.98
N ILE A 173 8.84 5.26 -11.67
CA ILE A 173 9.02 5.12 -13.12
C ILE A 173 8.22 6.21 -13.87
N LEU A 174 6.96 6.43 -13.51
CA LEU A 174 6.12 7.44 -14.17
C LEU A 174 6.68 8.86 -14.03
N ILE A 175 7.14 9.22 -12.83
CA ILE A 175 7.78 10.53 -12.56
C ILE A 175 9.04 10.71 -13.41
N VAL A 176 9.89 9.68 -13.48
CA VAL A 176 11.16 9.70 -14.21
C VAL A 176 10.93 9.75 -15.73
N VAL A 177 10.04 8.91 -16.26
CA VAL A 177 9.74 8.85 -17.70
C VAL A 177 9.19 10.20 -18.18
N LEU A 178 8.29 10.83 -17.40
CA LEU A 178 7.76 12.15 -17.74
C LEU A 178 8.88 13.20 -17.76
N LEU A 179 9.78 13.20 -16.76
CA LEU A 179 10.92 14.12 -16.71
C LEU A 179 11.86 13.96 -17.91
N ILE A 180 12.25 12.71 -18.22
CA ILE A 180 13.14 12.41 -19.35
C ILE A 180 12.50 12.89 -20.66
N THR A 181 11.20 12.66 -20.83
CA THR A 181 10.46 13.12 -22.02
C THR A 181 10.53 14.65 -22.17
N ILE A 182 10.36 15.40 -21.08
CA ILE A 182 10.47 16.87 -21.08
C ILE A 182 11.88 17.32 -21.45
N ILE A 183 12.92 16.70 -20.88
CA ILE A 183 14.32 17.05 -21.14
C ILE A 183 14.71 16.75 -22.58
N VAL A 184 14.39 15.55 -23.06
CA VAL A 184 14.71 15.11 -24.43
C VAL A 184 13.95 15.96 -25.44
N GLY A 185 12.65 16.19 -25.23
CA GLY A 185 11.85 17.05 -26.10
C GLY A 185 12.34 18.49 -26.14
N SER A 186 12.81 19.03 -25.00
CA SER A 186 13.41 20.37 -24.96
C SER A 186 14.73 20.43 -25.75
N LYS A 187 15.58 19.40 -25.66
CA LYS A 187 16.85 19.34 -26.40
C LYS A 187 16.67 19.10 -27.90
N LEU A 188 15.67 18.32 -28.29
CA LEU A 188 15.32 18.05 -29.69
C LEU A 188 14.50 19.17 -30.33
N GLY A 189 14.22 20.24 -29.57
CA GLY A 189 13.45 21.37 -30.06
C GLY A 189 11.97 21.09 -30.29
N TRP A 190 11.41 19.99 -29.76
CA TRP A 190 9.98 19.63 -29.91
C TRP A 190 9.02 20.70 -29.39
N PHE A 191 9.50 21.56 -28.50
CA PHE A 191 8.74 22.65 -27.88
C PHE A 191 9.20 24.03 -28.36
N SER A 192 10.02 24.06 -29.41
CA SER A 192 10.51 25.29 -30.05
C SER A 192 9.55 25.72 -31.15
N TYR A 193 9.43 27.03 -31.33
CA TYR A 193 8.56 27.69 -32.30
C TYR A 193 8.61 27.02 -33.69
N VAL A 194 7.47 26.60 -34.23
CA VAL A 194 7.33 26.30 -35.66
C VAL A 194 7.01 27.62 -36.34
N SER A 195 7.97 28.15 -37.10
CA SER A 195 7.79 29.31 -37.98
C SER A 195 6.83 29.01 -39.12
#